data_AF-A0A7C6Z0S0-F1
#
_entry.id   AF-A0A7C6Z0S0-F1
#
_cell.length_a   1.000
_cell.length_b   1.000
_cell.length_c   1.000
_cell.angle_alpha   90.00
_cell.angle_beta   90.00
_cell.angle_gamma   90.00
#
_symmetry.space_group_name_H-M   'P 1'
#
loop_
_entity.id
_entity.type
_entity.pdbx_description
1 polymer ?
#
loop_
_entity_poly.entity_id
_entity_poly.type
_entity_poly.pdbx_seq_one_letter_code
_entity_poly.pdbx_strand_id
1 'polypeptide(L)'
;MKLLDLKSQKNNEIFSKIVMTIVMGIFGFAMVLPFLWMLSASFKHSMDIFKFPIDWIPSNPRLENYTTVWLNKSYPFYLFFFNSLKVAVLSILGLLFVSSTAAYAFAKIDFKGKNIIFLIYLATMMIPAQATLVPRFAIFKVLGIYDTHWALIIPASFNIVGMFMLRQFFISIPNELSESAKIDGAGYIRIWWQIILPLAKPALLSLVILGFVWSWNDYTNALIFLVTKENYTIPIGLQAFMEDDMTQYNLIMTGATCAILPIIVLFLFCQKYFIKGIATSGIKG
;
A
#
# COMPACT_ATOMS: atom_id res chain seq x y z
N MET A 1 -9.84 -53.82 10.53
CA MET A 1 -9.61 -52.74 11.51
C MET A 1 -8.92 -51.53 10.87
N LYS A 2 -7.69 -51.63 10.33
CA LYS A 2 -6.97 -50.50 9.68
C LYS A 2 -7.71 -49.73 8.56
N LEU A 3 -8.59 -50.37 7.78
CA LEU A 3 -9.34 -49.70 6.70
C LEU A 3 -10.49 -48.81 7.21
N LEU A 4 -11.04 -49.10 8.39
CA LEU A 4 -12.10 -48.28 9.01
C LEU A 4 -11.50 -47.02 9.66
N ASP A 5 -10.31 -47.13 10.26
CA ASP A 5 -9.59 -45.99 10.84
C ASP A 5 -9.15 -44.97 9.77
N LEU A 6 -8.69 -45.43 8.61
CA LEU A 6 -8.32 -44.54 7.49
C LEU A 6 -9.52 -43.79 6.91
N LYS A 7 -10.70 -44.42 6.88
CA LYS A 7 -11.94 -43.79 6.40
C LYS A 7 -12.48 -42.76 7.41
N SER A 8 -12.34 -43.05 8.71
CA SER A 8 -12.67 -42.14 9.81
C SER A 8 -11.76 -40.90 9.82
N GLN A 9 -10.44 -41.08 9.69
CA GLN A 9 -9.49 -39.97 9.59
C GLN A 9 -9.78 -39.07 8.37
N LYS A 10 -10.04 -39.66 7.21
CA LYS A 10 -10.38 -38.92 5.99
C LYS A 10 -11.71 -38.14 6.12
N ASN A 11 -12.71 -38.70 6.79
CA ASN A 11 -13.97 -38.00 7.04
C ASN A 11 -13.80 -36.82 8.02
N ASN A 12 -12.97 -36.97 9.05
CA ASN A 12 -12.65 -35.89 9.99
C ASN A 12 -11.86 -34.75 9.33
N GLU A 13 -10.95 -35.07 8.40
CA GLU A 13 -10.25 -34.06 7.60
C GLU A 13 -11.18 -33.28 6.66
N ILE A 14 -12.11 -33.96 5.99
CA ILE A 14 -13.10 -33.31 5.11
C ILE A 14 -14.03 -32.41 5.92
N PHE A 15 -14.54 -32.91 7.05
CA PHE A 15 -15.40 -32.13 7.94
C PHE A 15 -14.68 -30.88 8.47
N SER A 16 -13.43 -31.03 8.93
CA SER A 16 -12.61 -29.91 9.38
C SER A 16 -12.40 -28.86 8.28
N LYS A 17 -12.10 -29.27 7.04
CA LYS A 17 -11.97 -28.36 5.90
C LYS A 17 -13.26 -27.61 5.59
N ILE A 18 -14.41 -28.28 5.65
CA ILE A 18 -15.72 -27.64 5.42
C ILE A 18 -16.00 -26.61 6.51
N VAL A 19 -15.82 -26.98 7.78
CA VAL A 19 -16.01 -26.05 8.91
C VAL A 19 -15.08 -24.85 8.78
N MET A 20 -13.80 -25.07 8.50
CA MET A 20 -12.82 -24.00 8.31
C MET A 20 -13.18 -23.09 7.13
N THR A 21 -13.67 -23.66 6.03
CA THR A 21 -14.12 -22.88 4.87
C THR A 21 -15.34 -22.02 5.20
N ILE A 22 -16.32 -22.56 5.94
CA ILE A 22 -17.50 -21.80 6.36
C ILE A 22 -17.09 -20.67 7.30
N VAL A 23 -16.26 -20.97 8.29
CA VAL A 23 -15.75 -19.96 9.25
C VAL A 23 -15.00 -18.85 8.50
N MET A 24 -14.06 -19.20 7.62
CA MET A 24 -13.35 -18.22 6.80
C MET A 24 -14.29 -17.43 5.87
N GLY A 25 -15.33 -18.07 5.33
CA GLY A 25 -16.34 -17.41 4.51
C GLY A 25 -17.16 -16.37 5.29
N ILE A 26 -17.58 -16.71 6.52
CA ILE A 26 -18.29 -15.78 7.40
C ILE A 26 -17.40 -14.61 7.78
N PHE A 27 -16.15 -14.87 8.18
CA PHE A 27 -15.20 -13.80 8.48
C PHE A 27 -14.91 -12.91 7.27
N GLY A 28 -14.73 -13.50 6.09
CA GLY A 28 -14.54 -12.77 4.84
C GLY A 28 -15.72 -11.87 4.51
N PHE A 29 -16.95 -12.39 4.62
CA PHE A 29 -18.16 -11.61 4.39
C PHE A 29 -18.30 -10.46 5.39
N ALA A 30 -18.06 -10.72 6.68
CA ALA A 30 -18.11 -9.70 7.73
C ALA A 30 -17.11 -8.55 7.48
N MET A 31 -15.92 -8.84 6.95
CA MET A 31 -14.91 -7.83 6.62
C MET A 31 -15.28 -6.98 5.39
N VAL A 32 -16.04 -7.55 4.45
CA VAL A 32 -16.49 -6.85 3.23
C VAL A 32 -17.71 -5.96 3.50
N LEU A 33 -18.49 -6.27 4.53
CA LEU A 33 -19.76 -5.63 4.86
C LEU A 33 -19.68 -4.09 5.02
N PRO A 34 -18.68 -3.50 5.73
CA PRO A 34 -18.52 -2.04 5.78
C PRO A 34 -18.30 -1.39 4.41
N PHE A 35 -17.62 -2.06 3.49
CA PHE A 35 -17.40 -1.55 2.13
C PHE A 35 -18.66 -1.64 1.26
N LEU A 36 -19.47 -2.68 1.44
CA LEU A 36 -20.79 -2.79 0.81
C LEU A 36 -21.73 -1.69 1.33
N TRP A 37 -21.69 -1.41 2.63
CA TRP A 37 -22.46 -0.32 3.21
C TRP A 37 -21.97 1.04 2.71
N MET A 38 -20.66 1.27 2.64
CA MET A 38 -20.07 2.48 2.06
C MET A 38 -20.51 2.69 0.61
N LEU A 39 -20.47 1.63 -0.21
CA LEU A 39 -20.93 1.67 -1.59
C LEU A 39 -22.44 1.95 -1.64
N SER A 40 -23.27 1.27 -0.84
CA SER A 40 -24.71 1.54 -0.77
C SER A 40 -25.00 2.99 -0.35
N ALA A 41 -24.33 3.49 0.69
CA ALA A 41 -24.49 4.84 1.21
C ALA A 41 -24.09 5.92 0.20
N SER A 42 -23.15 5.63 -0.70
CA SER A 42 -22.77 6.54 -1.79
C SER A 42 -23.93 6.83 -2.77
N PHE A 43 -24.93 5.96 -2.86
CA PHE A 43 -26.13 6.17 -3.70
C PHE A 43 -27.33 6.73 -2.93
N LYS A 44 -27.21 7.01 -1.63
CA LYS A 44 -28.32 7.47 -0.78
C LYS A 44 -28.41 8.99 -0.68
N HIS A 45 -29.55 9.47 -0.18
CA HIS A 45 -29.64 10.82 0.37
C HIS A 45 -28.94 10.87 1.74
N SER A 46 -28.41 12.04 2.14
CA SER A 46 -27.74 12.19 3.45
C SER A 46 -28.60 11.70 4.63
N MET A 47 -29.91 12.00 4.63
CA MET A 47 -30.86 11.61 5.68
C MET A 47 -31.15 10.10 5.71
N ASP A 48 -31.05 9.41 4.57
CA ASP A 48 -31.39 7.99 4.45
C ASP A 48 -30.25 7.07 4.94
N ILE A 49 -29.05 7.62 5.16
CA ILE A 49 -27.88 6.84 5.62
C ILE A 49 -28.10 6.26 7.01
N PHE A 50 -28.78 7.02 7.88
CA PHE A 50 -29.05 6.64 9.27
C PHE A 50 -30.46 6.06 9.48
N LYS A 51 -31.21 5.80 8.40
CA LYS A 51 -32.55 5.22 8.47
C LYS A 51 -32.49 3.81 9.05
N PHE A 52 -33.44 3.50 9.95
CA PHE A 52 -33.61 2.16 10.52
C PHE A 52 -35.00 1.60 10.16
N PRO A 53 -35.10 0.34 9.68
CA PRO A 53 -34.01 -0.60 9.40
C PRO A 53 -33.08 -0.12 8.28
N ILE A 54 -31.82 -0.57 8.30
CA ILE A 54 -30.80 -0.18 7.31
C ILE A 54 -31.27 -0.59 5.91
N ASP A 55 -31.40 0.40 5.03
CA ASP A 55 -31.74 0.16 3.63
C ASP A 55 -30.49 -0.21 2.82
N TRP A 56 -30.25 -1.50 2.54
CA TRP A 56 -29.03 -1.93 1.85
C TRP A 56 -29.01 -1.58 0.36
N ILE A 57 -30.17 -1.53 -0.29
CA ILE A 57 -30.29 -1.21 -1.71
C ILE A 57 -31.28 -0.05 -1.82
N PRO A 58 -30.80 1.19 -2.00
CA PRO A 58 -31.67 2.35 -2.00
C PRO A 58 -32.71 2.24 -3.11
N SER A 59 -33.98 2.50 -2.78
CA SER A 59 -35.08 2.44 -3.75
C SER A 59 -34.92 3.44 -4.90
N ASN A 60 -34.26 4.58 -4.64
CA ASN A 60 -33.96 5.61 -5.62
C ASN A 60 -32.45 5.95 -5.60
N PRO A 61 -31.60 5.23 -6.34
CA PRO A 61 -30.16 5.48 -6.37
C PRO A 61 -29.82 6.86 -6.93
N ARG A 62 -29.08 7.68 -6.15
CA ARG A 62 -28.65 9.03 -6.55
C ARG A 62 -27.25 9.01 -7.17
N LEU A 63 -27.18 8.75 -8.47
CA LEU A 63 -25.93 8.87 -9.24
C LEU A 63 -25.35 10.29 -9.24
N GLU A 64 -26.21 11.29 -9.02
CA GLU A 64 -25.82 12.70 -8.88
C GLU A 64 -24.77 12.93 -7.78
N ASN A 65 -24.72 12.09 -6.74
CA ASN A 65 -23.70 12.20 -5.70
C ASN A 65 -22.27 12.13 -6.29
N TYR A 66 -22.06 11.30 -7.30
CA TYR A 66 -20.76 11.18 -7.97
C TYR A 66 -20.44 12.42 -8.80
N THR A 67 -21.40 12.93 -9.58
CA THR A 67 -21.19 14.17 -10.32
C THR A 67 -20.91 15.34 -9.38
N THR A 68 -21.60 15.40 -8.24
CA THR A 68 -21.37 16.40 -7.21
C THR A 68 -19.96 16.29 -6.66
N VAL A 69 -19.51 15.12 -6.21
CA VAL A 69 -18.14 14.95 -5.68
C VAL A 69 -17.08 15.34 -6.72
N TRP A 70 -17.20 14.86 -7.96
CA TRP A 70 -16.17 15.07 -8.98
C TRP A 70 -16.16 16.48 -9.58
N LEU A 71 -17.30 17.18 -9.63
CA LEU A 71 -17.45 18.50 -10.27
C LEU A 71 -17.63 19.65 -9.27
N ASN A 72 -17.60 19.39 -7.96
CA ASN A 72 -17.70 20.45 -6.96
C ASN A 72 -16.51 21.41 -7.08
N LYS A 73 -16.80 22.69 -7.33
CA LYS A 73 -15.76 23.74 -7.44
C LYS A 73 -15.20 24.14 -6.09
N SER A 74 -16.01 24.09 -5.03
CA SER A 74 -15.58 24.38 -3.67
C SER A 74 -14.62 23.31 -3.17
N TYR A 75 -14.82 22.05 -3.54
CA TYR A 75 -13.95 20.91 -3.19
C TYR A 75 -13.55 20.15 -4.44
N PRO A 76 -12.41 20.51 -5.07
CA PRO A 76 -11.97 19.87 -6.32
C PRO A 76 -11.43 18.46 -6.04
N PHE A 77 -12.32 17.49 -5.80
CA PHE A 77 -11.96 16.10 -5.50
C PHE A 77 -11.07 15.49 -6.59
N TYR A 78 -11.32 15.84 -7.86
CA TYR A 78 -10.49 15.40 -8.99
C TYR A 78 -9.01 15.80 -8.81
N LEU A 79 -8.75 16.99 -8.26
CA LEU A 79 -7.41 17.51 -8.02
C LEU A 79 -6.76 16.72 -6.89
N PHE A 80 -7.49 16.48 -5.80
CA PHE A 80 -6.99 15.68 -4.66
C PHE A 80 -6.67 14.25 -5.09
N PHE A 81 -7.51 13.67 -5.94
CA PHE A 81 -7.30 12.35 -6.51
C PHE A 81 -6.03 12.30 -7.37
N PHE A 82 -5.84 13.27 -8.25
CA PHE A 82 -4.65 13.35 -9.08
C PHE A 82 -3.38 13.63 -8.26
N ASN A 83 -3.46 14.49 -7.24
CA ASN A 83 -2.36 14.74 -6.31
C ASN A 83 -1.96 13.49 -5.56
N SER A 84 -2.91 12.74 -5.00
CA SER A 84 -2.66 11.43 -4.37
C SER A 84 -2.00 10.45 -5.32
N LEU A 85 -2.49 10.34 -6.55
CA LEU A 85 -1.92 9.44 -7.55
C LEU A 85 -0.49 9.84 -7.92
N LYS A 86 -0.24 11.13 -8.16
CA LYS A 86 1.09 11.69 -8.43
C LYS A 86 2.06 11.42 -7.27
N VAL A 87 1.64 11.72 -6.04
CA VAL A 87 2.45 11.47 -4.84
C VAL A 87 2.76 9.98 -4.70
N ALA A 88 1.75 9.10 -4.80
CA ALA A 88 1.94 7.66 -4.66
C ALA A 88 2.88 7.09 -5.73
N VAL A 89 2.65 7.41 -7.01
CA VAL A 89 3.47 6.89 -8.11
C VAL A 89 4.92 7.34 -7.99
N LEU A 90 5.16 8.64 -7.77
CA LEU A 90 6.53 9.15 -7.64
C LEU A 90 7.23 8.61 -6.40
N SER A 91 6.53 8.49 -5.28
CA SER A 91 7.06 7.90 -4.05
C SER A 91 7.45 6.44 -4.26
N ILE A 92 6.64 5.65 -4.96
CA ILE A 92 6.92 4.24 -5.25
C ILE A 92 8.11 4.11 -6.21
N LEU A 93 8.21 4.94 -7.23
CA LEU A 93 9.37 4.91 -8.14
C LEU A 93 10.67 5.21 -7.39
N GLY A 94 10.68 6.24 -6.55
CA GLY A 94 11.81 6.55 -5.67
C GLY A 94 12.10 5.41 -4.68
N LEU A 95 11.05 4.88 -4.05
CA LEU A 95 11.12 3.75 -3.13
C LEU A 95 11.78 2.52 -3.76
N LEU A 96 11.31 2.11 -4.94
CA LEU A 96 11.86 0.96 -5.66
C LEU A 96 13.31 1.19 -6.04
N PHE A 97 13.63 2.38 -6.56
CA PHE A 97 14.99 2.70 -6.98
C PHE A 97 15.97 2.69 -5.79
N VAL A 98 15.68 3.48 -4.75
CA VAL A 98 16.54 3.62 -3.57
C VAL A 98 16.64 2.29 -2.81
N SER A 99 15.51 1.63 -2.58
CA SER A 99 15.51 0.38 -1.81
C SER A 99 16.19 -0.77 -2.55
N SER A 100 15.97 -0.91 -3.86
CA SER A 100 16.57 -2.01 -4.62
C SER A 100 18.07 -1.83 -4.84
N THR A 101 18.55 -0.60 -5.05
CA THR A 101 19.99 -0.33 -5.16
C THR A 101 20.71 -0.56 -3.84
N ALA A 102 20.17 -0.05 -2.73
CA ALA A 102 20.70 -0.30 -1.40
C ALA A 102 20.66 -1.78 -1.02
N ALA A 103 19.53 -2.46 -1.26
CA ALA A 103 19.38 -3.90 -1.03
C ALA A 103 20.40 -4.72 -1.83
N TYR A 104 20.64 -4.37 -3.10
CA TYR A 104 21.62 -5.03 -3.94
C TYR A 104 23.04 -4.89 -3.38
N ALA A 105 23.43 -3.68 -2.95
CA ALA A 105 24.72 -3.48 -2.30
C ALA A 105 24.85 -4.34 -1.04
N PHE A 106 23.85 -4.33 -0.14
CA PHE A 106 23.88 -5.10 1.10
C PHE A 106 23.70 -6.63 0.93
N ALA A 107 23.19 -7.09 -0.21
CA ALA A 107 23.00 -8.53 -0.47
C ALA A 107 24.12 -9.13 -1.30
N LYS A 108 24.61 -8.43 -2.33
CA LYS A 108 25.44 -9.00 -3.42
C LYS A 108 26.83 -8.41 -3.55
N ILE A 109 27.12 -7.29 -2.88
CA ILE A 109 28.44 -6.67 -2.91
C ILE A 109 29.10 -6.85 -1.54
N ASP A 110 30.33 -7.33 -1.53
CA ASP A 110 31.13 -7.39 -0.33
C ASP A 110 32.00 -6.15 -0.23
N PHE A 111 31.75 -5.36 0.81
CA PHE A 111 32.47 -4.13 1.10
C PHE A 111 32.74 -4.01 2.59
N LYS A 112 33.84 -3.35 2.93
CA LYS A 112 34.27 -3.18 4.33
C LYS A 112 33.21 -2.39 5.12
N GLY A 113 32.82 -2.91 6.28
CA GLY A 113 31.84 -2.25 7.15
C GLY A 113 30.36 -2.49 6.81
N LYS A 114 30.05 -3.32 5.79
CA LYS A 114 28.69 -3.68 5.36
C LYS A 114 27.73 -4.00 6.51
N ASN A 115 28.14 -4.85 7.46
CA ASN A 115 27.28 -5.24 8.58
C ASN A 115 27.05 -4.10 9.58
N ILE A 116 28.06 -3.24 9.81
CA ILE A 116 27.93 -2.09 10.71
C ILE A 116 26.97 -1.07 10.12
N ILE A 117 27.15 -0.73 8.84
CA ILE A 117 26.27 0.24 8.15
C ILE A 117 24.84 -0.30 8.09
N PHE A 118 24.67 -1.60 7.83
CA PHE A 118 23.36 -2.24 7.84
C PHE A 118 22.69 -2.17 9.23
N LEU A 119 23.45 -2.44 10.30
CA LEU A 119 22.94 -2.33 11.67
C LEU A 119 22.55 -0.90 12.03
N ILE A 120 23.37 0.10 11.66
CA ILE A 120 23.03 1.52 11.86
C ILE A 120 21.73 1.84 11.12
N TYR A 121 21.59 1.37 9.88
CA TYR A 121 20.39 1.60 9.09
C TYR A 121 19.15 0.99 9.75
N LEU A 122 19.23 -0.21 10.31
CA LEU A 122 18.14 -0.82 11.08
C LEU A 122 17.85 -0.09 12.41
N ALA A 123 18.88 0.40 13.10
CA ALA A 123 18.73 1.13 14.35
C ALA A 123 17.89 2.41 14.17
N THR A 124 17.92 3.03 12.99
CA THR A 124 17.07 4.21 12.71
C THR A 124 15.57 3.90 12.74
N MET A 125 15.15 2.64 12.58
CA MET A 125 13.74 2.23 12.73
C MET A 125 13.23 2.37 14.17
N MET A 126 14.13 2.41 15.16
CA MET A 126 13.76 2.60 16.56
C MET A 126 13.39 4.06 16.87
N ILE A 127 13.75 5.00 15.99
CA ILE A 127 13.41 6.41 16.16
C ILE A 127 11.94 6.57 15.75
N PRO A 128 11.05 7.03 16.67
CA PRO A 128 9.66 7.23 16.34
C PRO A 128 9.53 8.38 15.33
N ALA A 129 8.73 8.15 14.28
CA ALA A 129 8.53 9.12 13.21
C ALA A 129 8.07 10.48 13.74
N GLN A 130 7.26 10.48 14.81
CA GLN A 130 6.74 11.68 15.47
C GLN A 130 7.84 12.53 16.13
N ALA A 131 8.91 11.94 16.67
CA ALA A 131 10.02 12.70 17.24
C ALA A 131 10.82 13.46 16.16
N THR A 132 10.81 12.97 14.92
CA THR A 132 11.50 13.60 13.79
C THR A 132 10.67 14.68 13.10
N LEU A 133 9.41 14.86 13.50
CA LEU A 133 8.46 15.73 12.82
C LEU A 133 8.89 17.21 12.85
N VAL A 134 9.18 17.74 14.05
CA VAL A 134 9.61 19.13 14.25
C VAL A 134 10.90 19.45 13.48
N PRO A 135 11.99 18.66 13.62
CA PRO A 135 13.21 18.94 12.86
C PRO A 135 13.00 18.80 11.34
N ARG A 136 12.21 17.81 10.89
CA ARG A 136 11.88 17.65 9.46
C ARG A 136 11.13 18.87 8.92
N PHE A 137 10.17 19.40 9.67
CA PHE A 137 9.46 20.63 9.30
C PHE A 137 10.41 21.83 9.15
N ALA A 138 11.32 22.02 10.11
CA ALA A 138 12.31 23.11 10.04
C ALA A 138 13.19 22.99 8.79
N ILE A 139 13.68 21.77 8.49
CA ILE A 139 14.48 21.50 7.29
C ILE A 139 13.68 21.78 6.02
N PHE A 140 12.43 21.33 5.94
CA PHE A 140 11.61 21.48 4.73
C PHE A 140 11.25 22.93 4.43
N LYS A 141 11.04 23.73 5.48
CA LYS A 141 10.88 25.19 5.37
C LYS A 141 12.12 25.85 4.79
N VAL A 142 13.32 25.51 5.29
CA VAL A 142 14.59 26.06 4.80
C VAL A 142 14.87 25.63 3.35
N LEU A 143 14.56 24.37 3.00
CA LEU A 143 14.73 23.85 1.65
C LEU A 143 13.67 24.34 0.64
N GLY A 144 12.63 25.05 1.10
CA GLY A 144 11.55 25.53 0.23
C GLY A 144 10.64 24.42 -0.33
N ILE A 145 10.64 23.23 0.28
CA ILE A 145 9.77 22.12 -0.14
C ILE A 145 8.51 21.98 0.73
N TYR A 146 8.36 22.84 1.75
CA TYR A 146 7.13 22.96 2.53
C TYR A 146 5.94 23.40 1.65
N ASP A 147 4.75 22.85 1.92
CA ASP A 147 3.56 23.04 1.09
C ASP A 147 3.78 22.65 -0.38
N THR A 148 4.53 21.57 -0.59
CA THR A 148 4.69 20.94 -1.89
C THR A 148 4.57 19.42 -1.76
N HIS A 149 4.18 18.75 -2.84
CA HIS A 149 4.14 17.29 -2.89
C HIS A 149 5.51 16.62 -2.61
N TRP A 150 6.63 17.33 -2.82
CA TRP A 150 7.96 16.82 -2.54
C TRP A 150 8.21 16.56 -1.05
N ALA A 151 7.52 17.29 -0.16
CA ALA A 151 7.56 17.03 1.27
C ALA A 151 7.01 15.63 1.64
N LEU A 152 6.19 15.03 0.78
CA LEU A 152 5.70 13.65 0.93
C LEU A 152 6.55 12.65 0.14
N ILE A 153 6.87 13.00 -1.12
CA ILE A 153 7.55 12.09 -2.06
C ILE A 153 8.97 11.74 -1.61
N ILE A 154 9.75 12.74 -1.18
CA ILE A 154 11.16 12.53 -0.83
C ILE A 154 11.26 11.57 0.37
N PRO A 155 10.61 11.81 1.53
CA PRO A 155 10.68 10.88 2.65
C PRO A 155 10.18 9.48 2.33
N ALA A 156 9.07 9.37 1.60
CA ALA A 156 8.48 8.07 1.25
C ALA A 156 9.39 7.23 0.35
N SER A 157 10.28 7.87 -0.42
CA SER A 157 11.28 7.19 -1.26
C SER A 157 12.38 6.50 -0.44
N PHE A 158 12.66 6.97 0.79
CA PHE A 158 13.66 6.38 1.68
C PHE A 158 12.99 5.51 2.73
N ASN A 159 12.68 4.26 2.36
CA ASN A 159 11.98 3.34 3.25
C ASN A 159 12.87 2.18 3.69
N ILE A 160 13.04 2.04 5.00
CA ILE A 160 13.92 1.02 5.59
C ILE A 160 13.33 -0.38 5.43
N VAL A 161 12.01 -0.53 5.62
CA VAL A 161 11.31 -1.80 5.45
C VAL A 161 11.41 -2.29 4.01
N GLY A 162 11.28 -1.39 3.03
CA GLY A 162 11.42 -1.69 1.61
C GLY A 162 12.82 -2.20 1.26
N MET A 163 13.86 -1.51 1.72
CA MET A 163 15.25 -1.96 1.55
C MET A 163 15.48 -3.32 2.21
N PHE A 164 15.05 -3.47 3.46
CA PHE A 164 15.22 -4.72 4.21
C PHE A 164 14.53 -5.89 3.50
N MET A 165 13.27 -5.72 3.09
CA MET A 165 12.50 -6.74 2.38
C MET A 165 13.18 -7.17 1.07
N LEU A 166 13.61 -6.21 0.25
CA LEU A 166 14.31 -6.54 -1.00
C LEU A 166 15.66 -7.20 -0.73
N ARG A 167 16.39 -6.78 0.31
CA ARG A 167 17.65 -7.41 0.70
C ARG A 167 17.45 -8.88 1.05
N GLN A 168 16.43 -9.20 1.86
CA GLN A 168 16.15 -10.59 2.24
C GLN A 168 15.82 -11.44 1.00
N PHE A 169 15.07 -10.89 0.05
CA PHE A 169 14.81 -11.58 -1.21
C PHE A 169 16.07 -11.73 -2.07
N PHE A 170 16.91 -10.71 -2.17
CA PHE A 170 18.11 -10.77 -3.00
C PHE A 170 19.13 -11.79 -2.48
N ILE A 171 19.19 -12.02 -1.16
CA ILE A 171 20.04 -13.04 -0.55
C ILE A 171 19.63 -14.45 -1.01
N SER A 172 18.35 -14.72 -1.25
CA SER A 172 17.90 -16.05 -1.71
C SER A 172 18.21 -16.33 -3.17
N ILE A 173 18.55 -15.31 -3.96
CA ILE A 173 19.02 -15.50 -5.34
C ILE A 173 20.44 -16.09 -5.27
N PRO A 174 20.78 -17.15 -6.01
CA PRO A 174 22.12 -17.73 -6.00
C PRO A 174 23.20 -16.71 -6.42
N ASN A 175 24.39 -16.76 -5.80
CA ASN A 175 25.49 -15.83 -6.09
C ASN A 175 26.20 -16.13 -7.42
N GLU A 176 26.15 -17.38 -7.84
CA GLU A 176 26.74 -17.93 -9.06
C GLU A 176 26.25 -17.16 -10.30
N LEU A 177 25.00 -16.69 -10.30
CA LEU A 177 24.44 -15.85 -11.37
C LEU A 177 25.13 -14.48 -11.48
N SER A 178 25.54 -13.92 -10.34
CA SER A 178 26.27 -12.65 -10.32
C SER A 178 27.75 -12.86 -10.66
N GLU A 179 28.32 -13.99 -10.27
CA GLU A 179 29.72 -14.35 -10.57
C GLU A 179 29.92 -14.69 -12.05
N SER A 180 29.03 -15.48 -12.65
CA SER A 180 29.07 -15.79 -14.08
C SER A 180 28.96 -14.52 -14.94
N ALA A 181 28.03 -13.63 -14.60
CA ALA A 181 27.90 -12.35 -15.29
C ALA A 181 29.14 -11.45 -15.16
N LYS A 182 29.85 -11.48 -14.01
CA LYS A 182 31.13 -10.77 -13.86
C LYS A 182 32.22 -11.36 -14.74
N ILE A 183 32.27 -12.69 -14.89
CA ILE A 183 33.18 -13.38 -15.81
C ILE A 183 32.91 -12.93 -17.26
N ASP A 184 31.64 -12.72 -17.62
CA ASP A 184 31.21 -12.16 -18.92
C ASP A 184 31.44 -10.63 -19.05
N GLY A 185 32.11 -9.99 -18.08
CA GLY A 185 32.44 -8.56 -18.10
C GLY A 185 31.30 -7.63 -17.69
N ALA A 186 30.22 -8.14 -17.08
CA ALA A 186 29.14 -7.29 -16.57
C ALA A 186 29.54 -6.57 -15.28
N GLY A 187 29.38 -5.23 -15.26
CA GLY A 187 29.52 -4.43 -14.04
C GLY A 187 28.31 -4.55 -13.09
N TYR A 188 28.45 -4.04 -11.87
CA TYR A 188 27.42 -4.11 -10.81
C TYR A 188 26.04 -3.59 -11.23
N ILE A 189 25.98 -2.45 -11.93
CA ILE A 189 24.72 -1.85 -12.39
C ILE A 189 24.03 -2.77 -13.41
N ARG A 190 24.80 -3.39 -14.31
CA ARG A 190 24.28 -4.30 -15.33
C ARG A 190 23.71 -5.56 -14.68
N ILE A 191 24.42 -6.14 -13.72
CA ILE A 191 23.97 -7.31 -12.96
C ILE A 191 22.69 -6.99 -12.19
N TRP A 192 22.66 -5.87 -11.47
CA TRP A 192 21.49 -5.42 -10.74
C TRP A 192 20.26 -5.28 -11.66
N TRP A 193 20.41 -4.56 -12.77
CA TRP A 193 19.30 -4.24 -13.66
C TRP A 193 18.84 -5.43 -14.53
N GLN A 194 19.76 -6.22 -15.06
CA GLN A 194 19.46 -7.27 -16.04
C GLN A 194 19.27 -8.66 -15.43
N ILE A 195 19.77 -8.90 -14.21
CA ILE A 195 19.71 -10.23 -13.57
C ILE A 195 18.90 -10.17 -12.28
N ILE A 196 19.28 -9.32 -11.33
CA ILE A 196 18.67 -9.30 -10.00
C ILE A 196 17.23 -8.77 -10.02
N LEU A 197 16.98 -7.60 -10.64
CA LEU A 197 15.63 -7.02 -10.69
C LEU A 197 14.60 -7.92 -11.39
N PRO A 198 14.88 -8.56 -12.54
CA PRO A 198 13.91 -9.45 -13.19
C PRO A 198 13.55 -10.68 -12.36
N LEU A 199 14.52 -11.25 -11.63
CA LEU A 199 14.30 -12.37 -10.71
C LEU A 199 13.52 -11.94 -9.46
N ALA A 200 13.67 -10.68 -9.05
CA ALA A 200 13.00 -10.12 -7.88
C ALA A 200 11.61 -9.52 -8.14
N LYS A 201 11.04 -9.70 -9.33
CA LYS A 201 9.68 -9.22 -9.66
C LYS A 201 8.63 -9.54 -8.57
N PRO A 202 8.57 -10.73 -7.97
CA PRO A 202 7.59 -11.01 -6.91
C PRO A 202 7.76 -10.09 -5.69
N ALA A 203 9.00 -9.87 -5.23
CA ALA A 203 9.28 -9.00 -4.09
C ALA A 203 9.06 -7.52 -4.41
N LEU A 204 9.46 -7.08 -5.61
CA LEU A 204 9.23 -5.70 -6.08
C LEU A 204 7.73 -5.38 -6.12
N LEU A 205 6.91 -6.30 -6.63
CA LEU A 205 5.46 -6.10 -6.69
C LEU A 205 4.81 -6.05 -5.31
N SER A 206 5.26 -6.89 -4.37
CA SER A 206 4.81 -6.78 -2.98
C SER A 206 5.17 -5.43 -2.37
N LEU A 207 6.38 -4.92 -2.64
CA LEU A 207 6.80 -3.59 -2.20
C LEU A 207 5.99 -2.46 -2.87
N VAL A 208 5.62 -2.60 -4.14
CA VAL A 208 4.73 -1.64 -4.83
C VAL A 208 3.38 -1.55 -4.11
N ILE A 209 2.76 -2.67 -3.78
CA ILE A 209 1.45 -2.67 -3.10
C ILE A 209 1.56 -1.99 -1.73
N LEU A 210 2.53 -2.41 -0.91
CA LEU A 210 2.74 -1.84 0.42
C LEU A 210 3.05 -0.34 0.35
N GLY A 211 3.98 0.05 -0.53
CA GLY A 211 4.34 1.44 -0.75
C GLY A 211 3.18 2.30 -1.25
N PHE A 212 2.34 1.76 -2.14
CA PHE A 212 1.14 2.45 -2.61
C PHE A 212 0.14 2.63 -1.48
N VAL A 213 -0.19 1.59 -0.73
CA VAL A 213 -1.14 1.68 0.39
C VAL A 213 -0.64 2.66 1.44
N TRP A 214 0.65 2.65 1.78
CA TRP A 214 1.22 3.62 2.71
C TRP A 214 1.13 5.05 2.20
N SER A 215 1.57 5.32 0.96
CA SER A 215 1.54 6.67 0.41
C SER A 215 0.13 7.18 0.15
N TRP A 216 -0.80 6.32 -0.27
CA TRP A 216 -2.18 6.67 -0.58
C TRP A 216 -2.98 7.03 0.68
N ASN A 217 -2.69 6.37 1.80
CA ASN A 217 -3.36 6.58 3.09
C ASN A 217 -2.56 7.49 4.04
N ASP A 218 -1.50 8.17 3.58
CA ASP A 218 -0.66 9.02 4.43
C ASP A 218 -1.36 10.34 4.78
N TYR A 219 -2.27 10.25 5.75
CA TYR A 219 -3.00 11.39 6.29
C TYR A 219 -2.10 12.31 7.10
N THR A 220 -1.31 11.75 8.03
CA THR A 220 -0.56 12.54 9.01
C THR A 220 0.46 13.45 8.35
N ASN A 221 1.26 12.96 7.41
CA ASN A 221 2.25 13.82 6.76
C ASN A 221 1.59 14.83 5.83
N ALA A 222 0.53 14.43 5.12
CA ALA A 222 -0.24 15.33 4.28
C ALA A 222 -0.80 16.51 5.10
N LEU A 223 -1.42 16.23 6.25
CA LEU A 223 -2.00 17.25 7.13
C LEU A 223 -0.96 18.25 7.64
N ILE A 224 0.27 17.80 7.90
CA ILE A 224 1.33 18.65 8.45
C ILE A 224 2.01 19.50 7.38
N PHE A 225 2.25 18.93 6.19
CA PHE A 225 3.11 19.55 5.18
C PHE A 225 2.36 20.19 4.02
N LEU A 226 1.08 19.89 3.82
CA LEU A 226 0.27 20.46 2.76
C LEU A 226 -0.74 21.41 3.40
N VAL A 227 -0.64 22.69 3.06
CA VAL A 227 -1.47 23.76 3.64
C VAL A 227 -2.44 24.30 2.61
N THR A 228 -1.96 24.46 1.37
CA THR A 228 -2.75 25.02 0.28
C THR A 228 -3.65 23.93 -0.31
N LYS A 229 -4.95 24.22 -0.48
CA LYS A 229 -5.97 23.25 -0.91
C LYS A 229 -5.61 22.59 -2.25
N GLU A 230 -4.97 23.33 -3.15
CA GLU A 230 -4.50 22.86 -4.44
C GLU A 230 -3.45 21.74 -4.34
N ASN A 231 -2.77 21.63 -3.20
CA ASN A 231 -1.79 20.58 -2.92
C ASN A 231 -2.39 19.40 -2.15
N TYR A 232 -3.65 19.47 -1.72
CA TYR A 232 -4.23 18.42 -0.89
C TYR A 232 -4.25 17.07 -1.60
N THR A 233 -3.99 16.02 -0.82
CA THR A 233 -4.21 14.62 -1.20
C THR A 233 -5.60 14.18 -0.75
N ILE A 234 -6.09 13.05 -1.28
CA ILE A 234 -7.41 12.50 -0.92
C ILE A 234 -7.66 12.44 0.59
N PRO A 235 -6.76 11.93 1.46
CA PRO A 235 -7.06 11.79 2.88
C PRO A 235 -7.43 13.12 3.54
N ILE A 236 -6.66 14.19 3.30
CA ILE A 236 -6.93 15.52 3.86
C ILE A 236 -8.01 16.28 3.08
N GLY A 237 -8.18 15.99 1.79
CA GLY A 237 -9.25 16.55 0.97
C GLY A 237 -10.64 16.03 1.38
N LEU A 238 -10.75 14.74 1.72
CA LEU A 238 -11.96 14.15 2.29
C LEU A 238 -12.23 14.70 3.70
N GLN A 239 -11.19 14.86 4.52
CA GLN A 239 -11.34 15.48 5.86
C GLN A 239 -11.86 16.91 5.75
N ALA A 240 -11.28 17.74 4.88
CA ALA A 240 -11.73 19.12 4.65
C ALA A 240 -13.18 19.18 4.15
N PHE A 241 -13.62 18.17 3.39
CA PHE A 241 -15.01 18.05 2.95
C PHE A 241 -15.98 17.74 4.12
N MET A 242 -15.52 17.05 5.18
CA MET A 242 -16.33 16.77 6.37
C MET A 242 -16.57 18.00 7.25
N GLU A 243 -15.63 18.94 7.27
CA GLU A 243 -15.60 20.05 8.23
C GLU A 243 -16.39 21.29 7.77
N ASP A 244 -16.52 21.54 6.47
CA ASP A 244 -17.11 22.78 5.94
C ASP A 244 -18.60 22.68 5.56
N ASP A 245 -19.07 21.54 5.02
CA ASP A 245 -20.45 21.37 4.57
C ASP A 245 -21.25 20.64 5.66
N MET A 246 -22.41 21.18 6.07
CA MET A 246 -23.37 20.52 6.98
C MET A 246 -23.43 19.01 6.71
N THR A 247 -22.76 18.21 7.55
CA THR A 247 -22.09 16.95 7.16
C THR A 247 -22.90 16.10 6.19
N GLN A 248 -22.57 16.18 4.89
CA GLN A 248 -23.21 15.37 3.85
C GLN A 248 -22.55 13.99 3.77
N TYR A 249 -22.95 13.09 4.67
CA TYR A 249 -22.40 11.74 4.78
C TYR A 249 -22.45 10.96 3.46
N ASN A 250 -23.47 11.19 2.62
CA ASN A 250 -23.58 10.57 1.30
C ASN A 250 -22.42 10.95 0.37
N LEU A 251 -22.01 12.22 0.37
CA LEU A 251 -20.92 12.69 -0.46
C LEU A 251 -19.55 12.24 0.08
N ILE A 252 -19.38 12.17 1.40
CA ILE A 252 -18.19 11.58 2.03
C ILE A 252 -18.05 10.10 1.63
N MET A 253 -19.14 9.32 1.73
CA MET A 253 -19.15 7.91 1.34
C MET A 253 -18.91 7.73 -0.16
N THR A 254 -19.39 8.66 -0.98
CA THR A 254 -19.13 8.69 -2.44
C THR A 254 -17.66 8.95 -2.73
N GLY A 255 -17.05 9.94 -2.09
CA GLY A 255 -15.62 10.23 -2.20
C GLY A 255 -14.76 9.07 -1.72
N ALA A 256 -15.09 8.45 -0.58
CA ALA A 256 -14.40 7.28 -0.05
C ALA A 256 -14.52 6.06 -0.99
N THR A 257 -15.70 5.84 -1.58
CA THR A 257 -15.93 4.81 -2.60
C THR A 257 -15.08 5.05 -3.84
N CYS A 258 -14.91 6.30 -4.27
CA CYS A 258 -14.00 6.61 -5.38
C CYS A 258 -12.52 6.40 -4.98
N ALA A 259 -12.16 6.78 -3.76
CA ALA A 259 -10.80 6.71 -3.24
C ALA A 259 -10.26 5.28 -3.06
N ILE A 260 -11.13 4.27 -2.87
CA ILE A 260 -10.71 2.87 -2.74
C ILE A 260 -10.43 2.21 -4.10
N LEU A 261 -10.99 2.73 -5.20
CA LEU A 261 -10.87 2.12 -6.54
C LEU A 261 -9.41 1.87 -6.96
N PRO A 262 -8.46 2.81 -6.81
CA PRO A 262 -7.07 2.58 -7.21
C PRO A 262 -6.39 1.45 -6.44
N ILE A 263 -6.73 1.29 -5.15
CA ILE A 263 -6.20 0.21 -4.31
C ILE A 263 -6.73 -1.14 -4.81
N ILE A 264 -8.03 -1.24 -5.11
CA ILE A 264 -8.65 -2.47 -5.63
C ILE A 264 -8.04 -2.83 -6.99
N VAL A 265 -7.93 -1.86 -7.89
CA VAL A 265 -7.34 -2.05 -9.22
C VAL A 265 -5.91 -2.56 -9.10
N LEU A 266 -5.07 -1.90 -8.29
CA LEU A 266 -3.69 -2.32 -8.04
C LEU A 266 -3.62 -3.75 -7.48
N PHE A 267 -4.45 -4.07 -6.49
CA PHE A 267 -4.50 -5.40 -5.90
C PHE A 267 -4.88 -6.47 -6.94
N LEU A 268 -5.91 -6.24 -7.76
CA LEU A 268 -6.35 -7.19 -8.79
C LEU A 268 -5.26 -7.46 -9.83
N PHE A 269 -4.45 -6.46 -10.18
CA PHE A 269 -3.30 -6.65 -11.08
C PHE A 269 -2.15 -7.41 -10.42
N CYS A 270 -1.92 -7.21 -9.12
CA CYS A 270 -0.77 -7.78 -8.40
C CYS A 270 -1.04 -9.13 -7.70
N GLN A 271 -2.30 -9.50 -7.43
CA GLN A 271 -2.68 -10.69 -6.63
C GLN A 271 -2.03 -12.00 -7.11
N LYS A 272 -1.86 -12.18 -8.42
CA LYS A 272 -1.26 -13.40 -9.01
C LYS A 272 0.21 -13.60 -8.65
N TYR A 273 0.91 -12.52 -8.27
CA TYR A 273 2.31 -12.56 -7.85
C TYR A 273 2.45 -12.77 -6.34
N PHE A 274 1.50 -12.25 -5.56
CA PHE A 274 1.46 -12.41 -4.11
C PHE A 274 1.23 -13.87 -3.70
N ILE A 275 0.31 -14.57 -4.37
CA ILE A 275 0.00 -15.99 -4.13
C ILE A 275 1.24 -16.87 -4.36
N LYS A 276 2.07 -16.56 -5.37
CA LYS A 276 3.29 -17.30 -5.66
C LYS A 276 4.37 -17.12 -4.57
N GLY A 277 4.52 -15.91 -4.04
CA GLY A 277 5.49 -15.61 -2.98
C GLY A 277 5.16 -16.28 -1.64
N ILE A 278 3.88 -16.27 -1.24
CA ILE A 278 3.42 -16.93 0.00
C ILE A 278 3.51 -18.45 -0.12
N ALA A 279 3.14 -19.02 -1.27
CA ALA A 279 3.24 -20.45 -1.50
C ALA A 279 4.68 -20.98 -1.35
N THR A 280 5.70 -20.18 -1.69
CA THR A 280 7.11 -20.58 -1.51
C THR A 280 7.55 -20.56 -0.04
N SER A 281 7.01 -19.65 0.79
CA SER A 281 7.27 -19.62 2.24
C SER A 281 6.53 -20.72 3.04
N GLY A 282 5.51 -21.34 2.45
CA GLY A 282 4.72 -22.42 3.09
C GLY A 282 5.27 -23.83 2.86
N ILE A 283 6.26 -23.99 1.97
CA ILE A 283 6.96 -25.27 1.80
C ILE A 283 7.98 -25.36 2.93
N LYS A 284 7.56 -25.97 4.04
CA LYS A 284 8.49 -26.49 5.05
C LYS A 284 9.50 -27.39 4.34
N GLY A 285 10.78 -27.05 4.42
CA GLY A 285 11.85 -28.04 4.37
C GLY A 285 11.78 -28.95 5.59
#